data_AF-A0A7E5VZ86-F1
#
_entry.id   AF-A0A7E5VZ86-F1
#
_cell.length_a   1.000
_cell.length_b   1.000
_cell.length_c   1.000
_cell.angle_alpha   90.00
_cell.angle_beta   90.00
_cell.angle_gamma   90.00
#
_symmetry.space_group_name_H-M   'P 1'
#
loop_
_entity.id
_entity.type
_entity.pdbx_description
1 polymer ?
#
loop_
_entity_poly.entity_id
_entity_poly.type
_entity_poly.pdbx_seq_one_letter_code
_entity_poly.pdbx_strand_id
1 'polypeptide(L)'
;MVFCSISQCGNSSATSNYINKGITFHRFPQDAITKDQWISATGKRNWFPTSNSRICSLHFTESDYNNSTKRRTLLKNAVPTVNTWKLITEVTNNDDDAEIKSEPGSPVSSSICSSPSCFQKCTILQAILTDKQKISMAEYEKTVTGTPRERKLRAEVDQQKRVIKEQRMKIKRLQCKARRYKKTILKLKELNKNLEDKRFINEDQTSVSEGMNVGT
;
A
#
# COMPACT_ATOMS: atom_id res chain seq x y z
N MET A 1 -15.75 -1.10 -7.21
CA MET A 1 -15.58 -0.90 -5.76
C MET A 1 -14.18 -0.35 -5.50
N VAL A 2 -14.04 0.65 -4.63
CA VAL A 2 -12.76 1.31 -4.31
C VAL A 2 -12.37 0.99 -2.87
N PHE A 3 -11.09 0.69 -2.63
CA PHE A 3 -10.54 0.40 -1.30
C PHE A 3 -9.57 1.49 -0.87
N CYS A 4 -9.45 1.71 0.44
CA CYS A 4 -8.40 2.56 0.98
C CYS A 4 -7.01 1.95 0.67
N SER A 5 -6.06 2.80 0.30
CA SER A 5 -4.73 2.38 -0.09
C SER A 5 -3.79 2.20 1.09
N ILE A 6 -4.13 2.73 2.27
CA ILE A 6 -3.34 2.57 3.50
C ILE A 6 -3.44 1.13 3.99
N SER A 7 -2.29 0.55 4.32
CA SER A 7 -2.20 -0.82 4.84
C SER A 7 -2.98 -0.92 6.16
N GLN A 8 -3.67 -2.04 6.36
CA GLN A 8 -4.58 -2.28 7.49
C GLN A 8 -5.85 -1.40 7.54
N CYS A 9 -6.07 -0.50 6.57
CA CYS A 9 -7.34 0.22 6.48
C CYS A 9 -8.38 -0.63 5.71
N GLY A 10 -9.38 -1.16 6.42
CA GLY A 10 -10.47 -1.97 5.86
C GLY A 10 -11.59 -1.18 5.16
N ASN A 11 -11.48 0.14 5.06
CA ASN A 11 -12.53 0.98 4.50
C ASN A 11 -12.63 0.80 2.98
N SER A 12 -13.87 0.60 2.52
CA SER A 12 -14.20 0.49 1.10
C SER A 12 -15.38 1.40 0.75
N SER A 13 -15.48 1.78 -0.52
CA SER A 13 -16.60 2.59 -1.01
C SER A 13 -17.95 1.87 -0.91
N ALA A 14 -17.97 0.56 -0.64
CA ALA A 14 -19.20 -0.20 -0.45
C ALA A 14 -19.63 -0.25 1.02
N THR A 15 -18.69 -0.41 1.95
CA THR A 15 -18.96 -0.58 3.38
C THR A 15 -18.84 0.71 4.19
N SER A 16 -18.15 1.72 3.66
CA SER A 16 -17.74 2.93 4.36
C SER A 16 -17.90 4.13 3.44
N ASN A 17 -19.09 4.26 2.85
CA ASN A 17 -19.44 5.41 2.01
C ASN A 17 -19.88 6.60 2.88
N TYR A 18 -20.15 7.73 2.20
CA TYR A 18 -20.58 8.95 2.87
C TYR A 18 -21.91 8.79 3.63
N ILE A 19 -22.85 8.04 3.07
CA ILE A 19 -24.19 7.85 3.67
C ILE A 19 -24.08 7.07 4.99
N ASN A 20 -23.29 6.00 5.00
CA ASN A 20 -23.23 5.08 6.14
C ASN A 20 -22.27 5.55 7.23
N LYS A 21 -21.16 6.22 6.87
CA LYS A 21 -20.08 6.57 7.82
C LYS A 21 -19.51 7.97 7.63
N GLY A 22 -20.03 8.79 6.73
CA GLY A 22 -19.45 10.11 6.41
C GLY A 22 -18.08 10.04 5.73
N ILE A 23 -17.64 8.86 5.29
CA ILE A 23 -16.28 8.66 4.78
C ILE A 23 -16.23 8.96 3.28
N THR A 24 -15.27 9.80 2.88
CA THR A 24 -14.99 10.14 1.48
C THR A 24 -13.64 9.54 1.05
N PHE A 25 -13.46 9.36 -0.27
CA PHE A 25 -12.25 8.75 -0.84
C PHE A 25 -11.55 9.72 -1.79
N HIS A 26 -10.31 10.05 -1.48
CA HIS A 26 -9.53 11.07 -2.18
C HIS A 26 -8.55 10.45 -3.18
N ARG A 27 -8.44 11.09 -4.35
CA ARG A 27 -7.48 10.67 -5.39
C ARG A 27 -6.07 11.05 -4.96
N PHE A 28 -5.09 10.24 -5.38
CA PHE A 28 -3.70 10.65 -5.25
C PHE A 28 -3.44 11.93 -6.05
N PRO A 29 -2.65 12.87 -5.50
CA PRO A 29 -2.32 14.12 -6.18
C PRO A 29 -1.49 13.88 -7.45
N GLN A 30 -1.51 14.87 -8.33
CA GLN A 30 -0.71 14.87 -9.55
C GLN A 30 0.75 15.27 -9.26
N ASP A 31 0.95 16.17 -8.29
CA ASP A 31 2.26 16.62 -7.83
C ASP A 31 3.10 15.47 -7.30
N ALA A 32 4.28 15.28 -7.90
CA ALA A 32 5.13 14.13 -7.61
C ALA A 32 5.56 14.06 -6.15
N ILE A 33 5.85 15.21 -5.53
CA ILE A 33 6.33 15.31 -4.14
C ILE A 33 5.22 14.89 -3.16
N THR A 34 4.06 15.52 -3.24
CA THR A 34 2.90 15.19 -2.38
C THR A 34 2.46 13.74 -2.61
N LYS A 35 2.51 13.27 -3.86
CA LYS A 35 2.18 11.88 -4.21
C LYS A 35 3.12 10.89 -3.55
N ASP A 36 4.42 11.16 -3.52
CA ASP A 36 5.41 10.30 -2.86
C ASP A 36 5.22 10.25 -1.34
N GLN A 37 4.86 11.38 -0.73
CA GLN A 37 4.48 11.44 0.69
C GLN A 37 3.26 10.57 0.99
N TRP A 38 2.22 10.62 0.13
CA TRP A 38 1.05 9.75 0.26
C TRP A 38 1.41 8.27 0.09
N ILE A 39 2.27 7.93 -0.87
CA ILE A 39 2.74 6.54 -1.08
C ILE A 39 3.46 6.05 0.18
N SER A 40 4.35 6.87 0.74
CA SER A 40 5.10 6.55 1.96
C SER A 40 4.17 6.30 3.15
N ALA A 41 3.07 7.05 3.27
CA ALA A 41 2.08 6.88 4.32
C ALA A 41 1.27 5.57 4.19
N THR A 42 1.18 4.98 2.99
CA THR A 42 0.42 3.73 2.80
C THR A 42 1.08 2.52 3.44
N GLY A 43 2.39 2.55 3.72
CA GLY A 43 3.13 1.40 4.26
C GLY A 43 3.41 0.28 3.26
N LYS A 44 3.06 0.46 1.98
CA LYS A 44 3.24 -0.57 0.96
C LYS A 44 4.62 -0.47 0.33
N ARG A 45 5.48 -1.46 0.56
CA ARG A 45 6.80 -1.55 -0.09
C ARG A 45 6.64 -1.82 -1.59
N ASN A 46 7.40 -1.12 -2.42
CA ASN A 46 7.45 -1.31 -3.88
C ASN A 46 6.09 -1.19 -4.60
N TRP A 47 5.17 -0.40 -4.06
CA TRP A 47 3.82 -0.21 -4.59
C TRP A 47 3.65 1.20 -5.18
N PHE A 48 2.85 1.31 -6.24
CA PHE A 48 2.51 2.58 -6.87
C PHE A 48 1.00 2.71 -7.05
N PRO A 49 0.43 3.90 -6.81
CA PRO A 49 -0.99 4.14 -6.94
C PRO A 49 -1.41 4.11 -8.40
N THR A 50 -2.51 3.43 -8.66
CA THR A 50 -3.21 3.43 -9.95
C THR A 50 -4.18 4.62 -10.02
N SER A 51 -4.78 4.84 -11.19
CA SER A 51 -5.85 5.84 -11.37
C SER A 51 -7.03 5.63 -10.43
N ASN A 52 -7.26 4.40 -9.93
CA ASN A 52 -8.35 4.05 -9.02
C ASN A 52 -7.91 3.94 -7.55
N SER A 53 -6.63 4.12 -7.25
CA SER A 53 -6.14 4.11 -5.88
C SER A 53 -6.63 5.35 -5.12
N ARG A 54 -7.19 5.15 -3.93
CA ARG A 54 -7.70 6.22 -3.06
C ARG A 54 -7.26 6.04 -1.62
N ILE A 55 -7.27 7.13 -0.86
CA ILE A 55 -7.13 7.14 0.60
C ILE A 55 -8.42 7.71 1.18
N CYS A 56 -8.97 7.10 2.24
CA CYS A 56 -10.19 7.58 2.86
C CYS A 56 -9.95 8.82 3.74
N SER A 57 -11.00 9.58 4.00
CA SER A 57 -10.95 10.84 4.74
C SER A 57 -10.37 10.76 6.16
N LEU A 58 -10.45 9.59 6.82
CA LEU A 58 -9.94 9.36 8.17
C LEU A 58 -8.42 9.51 8.33
N HIS A 59 -7.69 9.57 7.22
CA HIS A 59 -6.23 9.70 7.26
C HIS A 59 -5.75 11.15 7.15
N PHE A 60 -6.68 12.09 7.03
CA PHE A 60 -6.42 13.53 6.92
C PHE A 60 -7.08 14.24 8.10
N THR A 61 -6.45 15.30 8.59
CA THR A 61 -7.04 16.14 9.65
C THR A 61 -8.03 17.13 9.05
N GLU A 62 -8.87 17.76 9.88
CA GLU A 62 -9.83 18.76 9.39
C GLU A 62 -9.13 19.97 8.75
N SER A 63 -7.92 20.31 9.21
CA SER A 63 -7.10 21.40 8.65
C SER A 63 -6.57 21.13 7.24
N ASP A 64 -6.54 19.87 6.81
CA ASP A 64 -6.11 19.48 5.47
C ASP A 64 -7.19 19.73 4.40
N TYR A 65 -8.42 20.07 4.82
CA TYR A 65 -9.54 20.30 3.93
C TYR A 65 -9.71 21.78 3.57
N ASN A 66 -10.09 22.01 2.33
CA ASN A 66 -10.43 23.34 1.84
C ASN A 66 -11.88 23.69 2.23
N ASN A 67 -12.01 24.54 3.25
CA ASN A 67 -13.30 25.03 3.74
C ASN A 67 -13.94 26.09 2.83
N SER A 68 -13.22 26.64 1.84
CA SER A 68 -13.75 27.66 0.92
C SER A 68 -14.57 27.06 -0.23
N THR A 69 -14.51 25.74 -0.43
CA THR A 69 -15.22 25.05 -1.52
C THR A 69 -16.47 24.29 -1.03
N LYS A 70 -17.56 24.37 -1.81
CA LYS A 70 -18.79 23.58 -1.56
C LYS A 70 -18.57 22.07 -1.56
N ARG A 71 -17.49 21.60 -2.23
CA ARG A 71 -17.07 20.20 -2.21
C ARG A 71 -15.92 20.03 -1.23
N ARG A 72 -16.02 19.01 -0.38
CA ARG A 72 -14.97 18.62 0.56
C ARG A 72 -13.75 18.11 -0.21
N THR A 73 -12.79 19.00 -0.47
CA THR A 73 -11.56 18.73 -1.21
C THR A 73 -10.35 18.97 -0.31
N LEU A 74 -9.25 18.28 -0.59
CA LEU A 74 -8.00 18.44 0.14
C LEU A 74 -7.20 19.63 -0.41
N LEU A 75 -6.46 20.29 0.47
CA LEU A 75 -5.46 21.28 0.10
C LEU A 75 -4.33 20.65 -0.74
N LYS A 76 -3.62 21.46 -1.53
CA LYS A 76 -2.55 20.96 -2.43
C LYS A 76 -1.38 20.33 -1.67
N ASN A 77 -1.14 20.78 -0.44
CA ASN A 77 -0.10 20.31 0.47
C ASN A 77 -0.62 19.29 1.50
N ALA A 78 -1.89 18.90 1.43
CA ALA A 78 -2.48 17.92 2.35
C ALA A 78 -1.78 16.58 2.19
N VAL A 79 -1.35 16.01 3.31
CA VAL A 79 -0.72 14.69 3.37
C VAL A 79 -1.42 13.84 4.43
N PRO A 80 -1.61 12.54 4.18
CA PRO A 80 -2.20 11.69 5.19
C PRO A 80 -1.24 11.57 6.37
N THR A 81 -1.62 12.13 7.51
CA THR A 81 -0.83 12.13 8.75
C THR A 81 -1.47 11.24 9.82
N VAL A 82 -2.78 11.01 9.74
CA VAL A 82 -3.55 10.30 10.76
C VAL A 82 -3.68 8.81 10.40
N ASN A 83 -3.50 7.93 11.40
CA ASN A 83 -3.66 6.48 11.27
C ASN A 83 -2.94 5.89 10.05
N THR A 84 -1.71 6.36 9.82
CA THR A 84 -0.85 5.87 8.75
C THR A 84 -0.05 4.67 9.23
N TRP A 85 0.51 3.91 8.29
CA TRP A 85 1.34 2.75 8.62
C TRP A 85 2.50 3.07 9.58
N LYS A 86 3.11 4.26 9.43
CA LYS A 86 4.26 4.67 10.27
C LYS A 86 3.90 4.72 11.75
N LEU A 87 2.72 5.27 12.07
CA LEU A 87 2.23 5.37 13.44
C LEU A 87 1.86 3.99 14.02
N ILE A 88 1.41 3.05 13.19
CA ILE A 88 1.07 1.69 13.63
C ILE A 88 2.33 0.90 13.99
N THR A 89 3.42 1.05 13.21
CA THR A 89 4.68 0.32 13.48
C THR A 89 5.46 0.82 14.69
N GLU A 90 5.25 2.05 15.12
CA GLU A 90 5.89 2.59 16.34
C GLU A 90 5.17 2.11 17.61
N VAL A 91 3.91 1.70 17.51
CA VAL A 91 3.11 1.17 18.63
C VAL A 91 3.38 -0.32 18.86
N THR A 92 3.74 -1.09 17.83
CA THR A 92 3.91 -2.56 17.92
C THR A 92 5.35 -3.03 18.20
N ASN A 93 6.26 -2.14 18.63
CA ASN A 93 7.64 -2.51 19.01
C ASN A 93 7.91 -2.35 20.51
N ASN A 94 6.87 -2.17 21.32
CA ASN A 94 6.98 -2.23 22.78
C ASN A 94 5.93 -3.23 23.28
N ASP A 95 6.20 -4.52 23.09
CA ASP A 95 5.58 -5.57 23.90
C ASP A 95 6.53 -5.80 25.10
N ASP A 96 6.31 -5.05 26.17
CA ASP A 96 6.57 -5.50 27.54
C ASP A 96 5.25 -5.35 28.31
N ASP A 97 4.93 -6.40 29.05
CA ASP A 97 3.68 -6.70 29.74
C ASP A 97 3.04 -5.54 30.52
N ALA A 98 1.75 -5.26 30.30
CA ALA A 98 0.75 -5.06 31.36
C ALA A 98 -0.65 -4.72 30.81
N GLU A 99 -1.59 -5.59 31.17
CA GLU A 99 -3.03 -5.37 31.20
C GLU A 99 -3.43 -4.06 31.91
N ILE A 100 -4.39 -3.28 31.34
CA ILE A 100 -5.47 -2.56 32.05
C ILE A 100 -6.48 -1.98 31.04
N LYS A 101 -7.75 -2.06 31.45
CA LYS A 101 -8.99 -1.75 30.72
C LYS A 101 -9.31 -0.24 30.62
N SER A 102 -10.20 0.07 29.66
CA SER A 102 -11.25 1.13 29.63
C SER A 102 -11.04 2.45 28.84
N GLU A 103 -12.09 2.77 28.06
CA GLU A 103 -12.45 4.02 27.36
C GLU A 103 -12.74 5.21 28.32
N PRO A 104 -13.29 6.36 27.87
CA PRO A 104 -12.84 7.34 26.87
C PRO A 104 -12.73 8.76 27.50
N GLY A 105 -11.90 9.65 26.95
CA GLY A 105 -11.84 11.03 27.44
C GLY A 105 -10.96 11.95 26.62
N SER A 106 -11.58 12.76 25.76
CA SER A 106 -11.08 14.10 25.41
C SER A 106 -11.43 15.07 26.56
N PRO A 107 -10.93 16.32 26.65
CA PRO A 107 -9.84 17.00 25.95
C PRO A 107 -8.80 17.57 26.93
N VAL A 108 -7.54 17.76 26.51
CA VAL A 108 -6.72 18.81 27.15
C VAL A 108 -5.98 19.62 26.09
N SER A 109 -6.43 20.86 25.97
CA SER A 109 -5.79 21.98 25.31
C SER A 109 -4.47 22.34 26.00
N SER A 110 -3.45 22.59 25.17
CA SER A 110 -2.38 23.60 25.34
C SER A 110 -1.87 23.88 26.77
N SER A 111 -0.61 23.52 27.02
CA SER A 111 0.26 24.31 27.90
C SER A 111 1.72 24.14 27.49
N ILE A 112 2.27 25.22 26.96
CA ILE A 112 3.70 25.46 26.79
C ILE A 112 4.29 25.48 28.21
N CYS A 113 5.17 24.54 28.55
CA CYS A 113 5.84 24.56 29.85
C CYS A 113 7.04 25.51 29.77
N SER A 114 6.86 26.70 30.35
CA SER A 114 7.94 27.63 30.64
C SER A 114 8.50 27.28 32.02
N SER A 115 9.46 26.36 32.07
CA SER A 115 10.30 26.18 33.26
C SER A 115 11.74 25.85 32.85
N PRO A 116 12.78 26.42 33.49
CA PRO A 116 14.18 26.29 33.08
C PRO A 116 14.80 24.89 33.25
N SER A 117 14.03 23.88 33.70
CA SER A 117 14.54 22.55 34.03
C SER A 117 14.64 21.58 32.82
N CYS A 118 14.03 21.88 31.67
CA CYS A 118 14.05 20.95 30.52
C CYS A 118 15.26 21.11 29.56
N PHE A 119 16.28 21.87 29.95
CA PHE A 119 17.33 22.35 29.04
C PHE A 119 18.29 21.29 28.48
N GLN A 120 18.33 20.06 28.99
CA GLN A 120 19.28 19.04 28.51
C GLN A 120 18.73 18.02 27.51
N LYS A 121 17.40 17.96 27.28
CA LYS A 121 16.81 17.13 26.20
C LYS A 121 16.47 17.91 24.93
N CYS A 122 16.48 19.25 24.96
CA CYS A 122 16.13 20.08 23.81
C CYS A 122 17.30 20.36 22.84
N THR A 123 18.56 20.31 23.31
CA THR A 123 19.74 20.66 22.49
C THR A 123 20.02 19.66 21.38
N ILE A 124 19.81 18.35 21.64
CA ILE A 124 20.02 17.29 20.64
C ILE A 124 18.99 17.38 19.52
N LEU A 125 17.73 17.70 19.84
CA LEU A 125 16.67 17.87 18.84
C LEU A 125 16.85 19.14 17.99
N GLN A 126 17.31 20.26 18.58
CA GLN A 126 17.63 21.46 17.81
C GLN A 126 18.85 21.28 16.91
N ALA A 127 19.88 20.55 17.33
CA ALA A 127 21.03 20.21 16.50
C ALA A 127 20.65 19.29 15.32
N ILE A 128 19.80 18.28 15.55
CA ILE A 128 19.30 17.38 14.50
C ILE A 128 18.38 18.10 13.50
N LEU A 129 17.58 19.06 13.95
CA LEU A 129 16.71 19.89 13.08
C LEU A 129 17.52 20.85 12.21
N THR A 130 18.58 21.46 12.75
CA THR A 130 19.46 22.36 12.00
C THR A 130 20.38 21.63 11.03
N ASP A 131 20.80 20.41 11.35
CA ASP A 131 21.58 19.55 10.45
C ASP A 131 20.73 19.05 9.26
N LYS A 132 19.47 18.69 9.50
CA LYS A 132 18.49 18.40 8.43
C LYS A 132 18.22 19.59 7.51
N GLN A 133 18.24 20.82 8.03
CA GLN A 133 18.09 22.04 7.23
C GLN A 133 19.36 22.37 6.42
N LYS A 134 20.56 22.06 6.91
CA LYS A 134 21.82 22.21 6.16
C LYS A 134 21.98 21.19 5.03
N ILE A 135 21.58 19.93 5.26
CA ILE A 135 21.54 18.88 4.22
C ILE A 135 20.58 19.29 3.08
N SER A 136 19.44 19.89 3.42
CA SER A 136 18.42 20.38 2.47
C SER A 136 18.95 21.46 1.51
N MET A 137 19.80 22.39 1.97
CA MET A 137 20.36 23.43 1.08
C MET A 137 21.49 22.90 0.18
N ALA A 138 22.36 22.03 0.68
CA ALA A 138 23.46 21.45 -0.10
C ALA A 138 22.96 20.47 -1.20
N GLU A 139 21.87 19.76 -0.96
CA GLU A 139 21.20 18.93 -1.98
C GLU A 139 20.42 19.77 -3.00
N TYR A 140 19.80 20.86 -2.55
CA TYR A 140 19.11 21.81 -3.42
C TYR A 140 20.06 22.44 -4.44
N GLU A 141 21.28 22.80 -4.04
CA GLU A 141 22.28 23.42 -4.92
C GLU A 141 22.75 22.48 -6.05
N LYS A 142 22.83 21.16 -5.79
CA LYS A 142 23.09 20.13 -6.82
C LYS A 142 21.96 19.96 -7.84
N THR A 143 20.74 20.31 -7.49
CA THR A 143 19.57 20.19 -8.39
C THR A 143 19.36 21.42 -9.27
N VAL A 144 19.85 22.59 -8.82
CA VAL A 144 19.67 23.88 -9.50
C VAL A 144 20.85 24.24 -10.41
N THR A 145 22.06 23.74 -10.15
CA THR A 145 23.31 24.17 -10.83
C THR A 145 23.98 23.11 -11.72
N GLY A 146 23.26 22.06 -12.13
CA GLY A 146 23.84 21.03 -13.01
C GLY A 146 24.13 21.55 -14.42
N THR A 147 25.33 21.30 -14.95
CA THR A 147 25.67 21.64 -16.34
C THR A 147 24.68 21.00 -17.32
N PRO A 148 24.45 21.57 -18.53
CA PRO A 148 23.52 20.99 -19.50
C PRO A 148 23.78 19.50 -19.80
N ARG A 149 25.05 19.09 -19.76
CA ARG A 149 25.48 17.70 -19.93
C ARG A 149 25.03 16.79 -18.79
N GLU A 150 25.14 17.23 -17.54
CA GLU A 150 24.72 16.45 -16.38
C GLU A 150 23.20 16.31 -16.30
N ARG A 151 22.44 17.35 -16.66
CA ARG A 151 20.98 17.28 -16.74
C ARG A 151 20.52 16.25 -17.78
N LYS A 152 21.17 16.23 -18.95
CA LYS A 152 20.91 15.24 -19.99
C LYS A 152 21.24 13.83 -19.52
N LEU A 153 22.38 13.64 -18.85
CA LEU A 153 22.77 12.34 -18.28
C LEU A 153 21.78 11.85 -17.22
N ARG A 154 21.29 12.72 -16.33
CA ARG A 154 20.26 12.37 -15.33
C ARG A 154 18.95 11.98 -16.00
N ALA A 155 18.50 12.72 -17.01
CA ALA A 155 17.29 12.40 -17.76
C ALA A 155 17.40 11.03 -18.46
N GLU A 156 18.55 10.72 -19.04
CA GLU A 156 18.86 9.42 -19.66
C GLU A 156 18.78 8.28 -18.63
N VAL A 157 19.39 8.45 -17.45
CA VAL A 157 19.33 7.48 -16.35
C VAL A 157 17.89 7.28 -15.88
N ASP A 158 17.11 8.34 -15.74
CA ASP A 158 15.71 8.24 -15.34
C ASP A 158 14.84 7.57 -16.42
N GLN A 159 15.15 7.79 -17.70
CA GLN A 159 14.51 7.08 -18.80
C GLN A 159 14.84 5.58 -18.75
N GLN A 160 16.11 5.21 -18.56
CA GLN A 160 16.52 3.81 -18.42
C GLN A 160 15.86 3.15 -17.20
N LYS A 161 15.77 3.84 -16.06
CA LYS A 161 15.05 3.35 -14.87
C LYS A 161 13.57 3.09 -15.15
N ARG A 162 12.91 3.95 -15.94
CA ARG A 162 11.52 3.75 -16.38
C ARG A 162 11.38 2.49 -17.24
N VAL A 163 12.25 2.30 -18.23
CA VAL A 163 12.25 1.10 -19.09
C VAL A 163 12.48 -0.18 -18.28
N ILE A 164 13.46 -0.18 -17.36
CA ILE A 164 13.73 -1.33 -16.48
C ILE A 164 12.51 -1.66 -15.61
N LYS A 165 11.83 -0.63 -15.07
CA LYS A 165 10.60 -0.82 -14.29
C LYS A 165 9.51 -1.48 -15.12
N GLU A 166 9.30 -1.04 -16.35
CA GLU A 166 8.32 -1.65 -17.27
C GLU A 166 8.65 -3.10 -17.61
N GLN A 167 9.91 -3.39 -17.93
CA GLN A 167 10.37 -4.76 -18.19
C GLN A 167 10.19 -5.67 -16.98
N ARG A 168 10.52 -5.20 -15.77
CA ARG A 168 10.29 -5.93 -14.51
C ARG A 168 8.80 -6.24 -14.31
N MET A 169 7.91 -5.29 -14.62
CA MET A 169 6.46 -5.51 -14.57
C MET A 169 6.00 -6.54 -15.60
N LYS A 170 6.55 -6.51 -16.83
CA LYS A 170 6.26 -7.49 -17.88
C LYS A 170 6.67 -8.90 -17.46
N ILE A 171 7.86 -9.06 -16.86
CA ILE A 171 8.34 -10.34 -16.32
C ILE A 171 7.39 -10.87 -15.26
N LYS A 172 6.99 -10.04 -14.28
CA LYS A 172 6.03 -10.45 -13.24
C LYS A 172 4.71 -10.95 -13.82
N ARG A 173 4.17 -10.27 -14.84
CA ARG A 173 2.94 -10.69 -15.53
C ARG A 173 3.11 -12.04 -16.23
N LEU A 174 4.21 -12.22 -16.95
CA LEU A 174 4.52 -13.46 -17.66
C LEU A 174 4.73 -14.63 -16.68
N GLN A 175 5.44 -14.42 -15.58
CA GLN A 175 5.62 -15.42 -14.53
C GLN A 175 4.28 -15.84 -13.90
N CYS A 176 3.39 -14.89 -13.58
CA CYS A 176 2.05 -15.18 -13.11
C CYS A 176 1.24 -16.00 -14.12
N LYS A 177 1.34 -15.68 -15.42
CA LYS A 177 0.65 -16.39 -16.50
C LYS A 177 1.18 -17.82 -16.64
N ALA A 178 2.50 -18.00 -16.62
CA ALA A 178 3.13 -19.32 -16.62
C ALA A 178 2.71 -20.18 -15.42
N ARG A 179 2.65 -19.59 -14.21
CA ARG A 179 2.17 -20.28 -13.01
C ARG A 179 0.74 -20.80 -13.16
N ARG A 180 -0.16 -19.97 -13.73
CA ARG A 180 -1.55 -20.37 -13.99
C ARG A 180 -1.62 -21.54 -14.98
N TYR A 181 -0.89 -21.45 -16.09
CA TYR A 181 -0.84 -22.52 -17.07
C TYR A 181 -0.31 -23.82 -16.48
N LYS A 182 0.76 -23.76 -15.66
CA LYS A 182 1.27 -24.94 -14.96
C LYS A 182 0.20 -25.58 -14.07
N LYS A 183 -0.57 -24.78 -13.33
CA LYS A 183 -1.67 -25.28 -12.49
C LYS A 183 -2.79 -25.91 -13.32
N THR A 184 -3.16 -25.29 -14.44
CA THR A 184 -4.16 -25.85 -15.37
C THR A 184 -3.71 -27.18 -15.95
N ILE A 185 -2.46 -27.26 -16.41
CA ILE A 185 -1.88 -28.50 -16.94
C ILE A 185 -1.93 -29.61 -15.89
N LEU A 186 -1.54 -29.33 -14.65
CA LEU A 186 -1.62 -30.32 -13.57
C LEU A 186 -3.06 -30.79 -13.32
N LYS A 187 -4.03 -29.87 -13.31
CA LYS A 187 -5.44 -30.23 -13.13
C LYS A 187 -5.97 -31.08 -14.29
N LEU A 188 -5.59 -30.77 -15.53
CA LEU A 188 -5.99 -31.55 -16.70
C LEU A 188 -5.36 -32.95 -16.68
N LYS A 189 -4.09 -33.06 -16.29
CA LYS A 189 -3.42 -34.36 -16.09
C LYS A 189 -4.14 -35.21 -15.05
N GLU A 190 -4.51 -34.61 -13.92
CA GLU A 190 -5.26 -35.27 -12.87
C GLU A 190 -6.64 -35.74 -13.34
N LEU A 191 -7.38 -34.90 -14.07
CA LEU A 191 -8.66 -35.27 -14.63
C LEU A 191 -8.54 -36.42 -15.64
N ASN A 192 -7.52 -36.39 -16.51
CA ASN A 192 -7.28 -37.49 -17.44
C ASN A 192 -6.99 -38.80 -16.72
N LYS A 193 -6.14 -38.79 -15.69
CA LYS A 193 -5.84 -39.98 -14.90
C LYS A 193 -7.11 -40.57 -14.27
N ASN A 194 -7.94 -39.72 -13.64
CA ASN A 194 -9.20 -40.15 -13.05
C ASN A 194 -10.19 -40.72 -14.08
N LEU A 195 -10.16 -40.22 -15.33
CA LEU A 195 -10.97 -40.76 -16.42
C LEU A 195 -10.43 -42.11 -16.91
N GLU A 196 -9.11 -42.27 -17.01
CA GLU A 196 -8.46 -43.55 -17.32
C GLU A 196 -8.79 -44.58 -16.25
N ASP A 197 -8.59 -44.27 -14.97
CA ASP A 197 -8.89 -45.17 -13.84
C ASP A 197 -10.37 -45.59 -13.83
N LYS A 198 -11.30 -44.67 -14.10
CA LYS A 198 -12.74 -44.99 -14.22
C LYS A 198 -13.06 -45.86 -15.43
N ARG A 199 -12.33 -45.68 -16.53
CA ARG A 199 -12.49 -46.51 -17.72
C ARG A 199 -12.04 -47.94 -17.45
N PHE A 200 -10.93 -48.14 -16.73
CA PHE A 200 -10.48 -49.47 -16.29
C PHE A 200 -11.51 -50.16 -15.39
N ILE A 201 -12.11 -49.44 -14.43
CA ILE A 201 -13.16 -49.99 -13.57
C ILE A 201 -14.40 -50.45 -14.37
N ASN A 202 -14.79 -49.71 -15.40
CA ASN A 202 -15.92 -50.07 -16.25
C ASN A 202 -15.60 -51.26 -17.17
N GLU A 203 -14.38 -51.37 -17.71
CA GLU A 203 -13.94 -52.51 -18.53
C GLU A 203 -13.91 -53.81 -17.69
N ASP A 204 -13.45 -53.76 -16.43
CA ASP A 204 -13.50 -54.90 -15.50
C ASP A 204 -14.94 -55.34 -15.18
N GLN A 205 -15.87 -54.39 -14.95
CA GLN A 205 -17.28 -54.74 -14.71
C GLN A 205 -17.99 -55.33 -15.94
N THR A 206 -17.56 -54.96 -17.15
CA THR A 206 -18.10 -55.50 -18.40
C THR A 206 -17.60 -56.95 -18.63
N SER A 207 -16.34 -57.24 -18.29
CA SER A 207 -15.80 -58.61 -18.39
C SER A 207 -16.41 -59.62 -17.41
N VAL A 208 -16.80 -59.17 -16.20
CA VAL A 208 -17.46 -60.01 -15.18
C VAL A 208 -18.92 -60.32 -15.54
N SER A 209 -19.61 -59.41 -16.23
CA SER A 209 -21.01 -59.58 -16.64
C SER A 209 -21.19 -60.45 -17.88
N GLU A 210 -20.19 -60.54 -18.77
CA GLU A 210 -20.18 -61.50 -19.90
C GLU A 210 -19.92 -62.95 -19.46
N GLY A 211 -19.19 -63.17 -18.35
CA GLY A 211 -18.89 -64.51 -17.81
C GLY A 211 -20.05 -65.22 -17.10
N MET A 212 -21.16 -64.53 -16.79
CA MET A 212 -22.32 -65.10 -16.11
C MET A 212 -23.45 -65.54 -17.04
N ASN A 213 -23.32 -65.35 -18.36
CA ASN A 213 -24.39 -65.59 -19.34
C ASN A 213 -24.18 -66.83 -20.23
N VAL A 214 -23.41 -67.83 -19.77
CA VAL A 214 -23.23 -69.13 -20.44
C VAL A 214 -23.64 -70.23 -19.47
N GLY A 215 -24.94 -70.53 -19.44
CA GLY A 215 -25.51 -71.55 -18.54
C GLY A 215 -27.02 -71.69 -18.70
N THR A 216 -27.47 -72.06 -19.90
CA THR A 216 -28.79 -72.67 -20.16
C THR A 216 -28.61 -73.93 -20.97
#